data_AF-A0A6M3KXX3-F1
#
_entry.id   AF-A0A6M3KXX3-F1
#
_cell.length_a   1.000
_cell.length_b   1.000
_cell.length_c   1.000
_cell.angle_alpha   90.00
_cell.angle_beta   90.00
_cell.angle_gamma   90.00
#
_symmetry.space_group_name_H-M   'P 1'
#
loop_
_entity.id
_entity.type
_entity.pdbx_description
1 polymer ?
#
loop_
_entity_poly.entity_id
_entity_poly.type
_entity_poly.pdbx_seq_one_letter_code
_entity_poly.pdbx_strand_id
1 'polypeptide(L)' 'MTMAEFIKQNKEELDKAIHNVVPNVRLNNEERRMWILNDEGLYRWARSEGVRV' A
#
# COMPACT_ATOMS: atom_id res chain seq x y z
N MET A 1 6.87 8.31 -9.69
CA MET A 1 6.68 7.68 -8.37
C MET A 1 7.24 6.26 -8.41
N THR A 2 8.11 5.88 -7.49
CA THR A 2 8.46 4.47 -7.25
C THR A 2 7.54 3.87 -6.18
N MET A 3 7.46 2.54 -6.12
CA MET A 3 6.70 1.84 -5.08
C MET A 3 7.17 2.22 -3.67
N ALA A 4 8.49 2.35 -3.47
CA ALA A 4 9.05 2.71 -2.17
C ALA A 4 8.69 4.16 -1.77
N GLU A 5 8.70 5.09 -2.71
CA GLU A 5 8.27 6.48 -2.46
C GLU A 5 6.78 6.55 -2.15
N PHE A 6 5.95 5.82 -2.90
CA PHE A 6 4.50 5.76 -2.66
C PHE A 6 4.20 5.21 -1.26
N ILE A 7 4.85 4.11 -0.87
CA ILE A 7 4.70 3.53 0.47
C ILE A 7 5.16 4.53 1.54
N LYS A 8 6.26 5.25 1.31
CA LYS A 8 6.79 6.24 2.26
C LYS A 8 5.84 7.42 2.44
N GLN A 9 5.26 7.93 1.36
CA GLN A 9 4.37 9.09 1.38
C GLN A 9 2.99 8.75 1.95
N ASN A 10 2.45 7.57 1.61
CA ASN A 10 1.09 7.16 1.96
C ASN A 10 1.03 6.13 3.07
N LYS A 11 2.09 6.02 3.90
CA LYS A 11 2.24 4.96 4.90
C LYS A 11 1.04 4.86 5.84
N GLU A 12 0.60 5.98 6.39
CA GLU A 12 -0.48 6.02 7.38
C GLU A 12 -1.83 5.63 6.79
N GLU A 13 -2.14 6.10 5.58
CA GLU A 13 -3.37 5.72 4.88
C GLU A 13 -3.36 4.27 4.44
N LEU A 14 -2.22 3.77 3.94
CA LEU A 14 -2.04 2.35 3.62
C LEU A 14 -2.23 1.48 4.86
N ASP A 15 -1.61 1.84 5.97
CA ASP A 15 -1.74 1.10 7.22
C ASP A 15 -3.18 1.10 7.71
N LYS A 16 -3.86 2.24 7.65
CA LYS A 16 -5.27 2.35 8.01
C LYS A 16 -6.17 1.49 7.10
N ALA A 17 -5.96 1.55 5.79
CA ALA A 17 -6.72 0.75 4.83
C ALA A 17 -6.53 -0.76 5.07
N ILE A 18 -5.28 -1.19 5.27
CA ILE A 18 -4.96 -2.59 5.55
C ILE A 18 -5.52 -3.02 6.92
N HIS A 19 -5.41 -2.17 7.95
CA HIS A 19 -5.94 -2.47 9.29
C HIS A 19 -7.46 -2.55 9.36
N ASN A 20 -8.18 -1.85 8.49
CA ASN A 20 -9.62 -2.00 8.37
C ASN A 20 -10.04 -3.39 7.88
N VAL A 21 -9.17 -4.07 7.12
CA VAL A 21 -9.39 -5.44 6.62
C VAL A 21 -8.81 -6.46 7.59
N VAL A 22 -7.58 -6.23 8.07
CA VAL A 22 -6.85 -7.11 9.00
C VAL A 22 -6.32 -6.30 10.19
N PRO A 23 -7.09 -6.21 11.29
CA PRO A 23 -6.67 -5.46 12.47
C PRO A 23 -5.45 -6.11 13.15
N ASN A 24 -4.62 -5.28 13.80
CA ASN A 24 -3.45 -5.70 14.60
C ASN A 24 -2.31 -6.43 13.85
N VAL A 25 -2.27 -6.37 12.51
CA VAL A 25 -1.16 -6.93 11.72
C VAL A 25 0.09 -6.02 11.76
N ARG A 26 1.27 -6.59 11.94
CA ARG A 26 2.51 -5.80 11.89
C ARG A 26 2.96 -5.61 10.43
N LEU A 27 2.88 -4.39 9.93
CA LEU A 27 3.23 -4.06 8.54
C LEU A 27 4.66 -3.52 8.41
N ASN A 28 5.48 -4.17 7.58
CA ASN A 28 6.73 -3.62 7.05
C ASN A 28 6.53 -3.16 5.58
N ASN A 29 7.57 -2.65 4.91
CA ASN A 29 7.41 -2.14 3.54
C ASN A 29 7.14 -3.24 2.52
N GLU A 30 7.61 -4.46 2.76
CA GLU A 30 7.37 -5.62 1.90
C GLU A 30 5.93 -6.11 2.03
N GLU A 31 5.39 -6.17 3.25
CA GLU A 31 3.97 -6.46 3.51
C GLU A 31 3.08 -5.44 2.81
N ARG A 32 3.36 -4.14 2.94
CA ARG A 32 2.59 -3.09 2.24
C ARG A 32 2.64 -3.26 0.73
N ARG A 33 3.82 -3.62 0.18
CA ARG A 33 3.95 -3.90 -1.25
C ARG A 33 3.10 -5.10 -1.66
N MET A 34 3.07 -6.18 -0.88
CA MET A 34 2.22 -7.33 -1.15
C MET A 34 0.74 -6.95 -1.15
N TRP A 35 0.30 -6.14 -0.19
CA TRP A 35 -1.07 -5.61 -0.18
C TRP A 35 -1.39 -4.80 -1.43
N ILE A 36 -0.50 -3.90 -1.86
CA ILE A 36 -0.68 -3.11 -3.08
C ILE A 36 -0.75 -4.00 -4.34
N LEU A 37 -0.05 -5.12 -4.37
CA LEU A 37 -0.05 -6.04 -5.52
C LEU A 37 -1.26 -6.97 -5.55
N ASN A 38 -1.87 -7.26 -4.41
CA ASN A 38 -2.97 -8.24 -4.31
C ASN A 38 -4.35 -7.59 -4.14
N ASP A 39 -4.42 -6.38 -3.57
CA ASP A 39 -5.67 -5.65 -3.42
C ASP A 39 -5.89 -4.73 -4.63
N GLU A 40 -7.02 -4.91 -5.33
CA GLU A 40 -7.32 -4.16 -6.55
C GLU A 40 -7.49 -2.64 -6.29
N GLY A 41 -8.01 -2.25 -5.14
CA GLY A 41 -8.18 -0.85 -4.76
C GLY A 41 -6.84 -0.17 -4.55
N LEU A 42 -5.97 -0.78 -3.75
CA LEU A 42 -4.61 -0.30 -3.50
C LEU A 42 -3.75 -0.32 -4.77
N TYR A 43 -3.89 -1.34 -5.62
CA TYR A 43 -3.23 -1.43 -6.91
C TYR A 43 -3.62 -0.24 -7.81
N ARG A 44 -4.93 -0.01 -7.99
CA ARG A 44 -5.44 1.08 -8.84
C ARG A 44 -5.03 2.44 -8.31
N TRP A 45 -5.05 2.63 -6.99
CA TRP A 45 -4.57 3.86 -6.36
C TRP A 45 -3.08 4.10 -6.60
N ALA A 46 -2.22 3.08 -6.39
CA ALA A 46 -0.80 3.20 -6.70
C ALA A 46 -0.56 3.53 -8.19
N ARG A 47 -1.33 2.93 -9.10
CA ARG A 47 -1.27 3.23 -10.54
C ARG A 47 -1.72 4.65 -10.87
N SER A 48 -2.75 5.18 -10.20
CA SER A 48 -3.21 6.57 -10.44
C SER A 48 -2.18 7.60 -9.99
N GLU A 49 -1.41 7.29 -8.95
CA GLU A 49 -0.26 8.07 -8.48
C GLU A 49 1.00 7.93 -9.36
N GLY A 50 0.90 7.18 -10.46
CA GLY A 50 2.01 6.98 -11.41
C GLY A 50 3.10 6.03 -10.92
N VAL A 51 2.78 5.14 -9.96
CA VAL A 51 3.67 4.04 -9.59
C VAL A 51 3.71 3.03 -10.73
N ARG A 52 4.91 2.61 -11.13
CA ARG A 52 5.09 1.42 -11.98
C ARG A 52 4.99 0.18 -11.10
N VAL A 53 3.76 -0.34 -11.00
CA VAL A 53 3.40 -1.53 -10.24
C VAL A 53 3.62 -2.78 -11.08
#